data_AF-A0A430BIL9-F1
#
_entry.id   AF-A0A430BIL9-F1
#
_cell.length_a   1.000
_cell.length_b   1.000
_cell.length_c   1.000
_cell.angle_alpha   90.00
_cell.angle_beta   90.00
_cell.angle_gamma   90.00
#
_symmetry.space_group_name_H-M   'P 1'
#
loop_
_entity.id
_entity.type
_entity.pdbx_description
1 polymer ?
#
loop_
_entity_poly.entity_id
_entity_poly.type
_entity_poly.pdbx_seq_one_letter_code
_entity_poly.pdbx_strand_id
1 'polypeptide(L)'
;MVEGALHPEALAGVAREGGAAWINHAAERAGGTLAEGQAATRIALDLSQRFTTLVFGEAGEAAATRLGARDLLLDLETPLAGPFGRAITRIALPAWMVGRVAPGEAPVRLDDHRFQLGERRYVYDQWGLRQKG
;
A
#
# COMPACT_ATOMS: atom_id res chain seq x y z
N MET A 1 10.13 -15.56 22.89
CA MET A 1 8.98 -14.96 23.60
C MET A 1 8.75 -13.59 22.98
N VAL A 2 7.69 -13.43 22.18
CA VAL A 2 7.43 -12.25 21.34
C VAL A 2 6.67 -11.17 22.12
N GLU A 3 6.00 -11.55 23.23
CA GLU A 3 5.14 -10.64 24.00
C GLU A 3 5.90 -9.57 24.81
N GLY A 4 7.17 -9.80 25.16
CA GLY A 4 7.98 -8.82 25.90
C GLY A 4 8.56 -7.70 25.02
N ALA A 5 8.79 -7.96 23.73
CA ALA A 5 9.45 -7.03 22.80
C ALA A 5 8.48 -5.99 22.19
N LEU A 6 7.17 -6.21 22.33
CA LEU A 6 6.10 -5.37 21.79
C LEU A 6 5.27 -4.67 22.88
N HIS A 7 5.65 -4.83 24.15
CA HIS A 7 4.93 -4.15 25.23
C HIS A 7 5.11 -2.62 25.07
N PRO A 8 4.04 -1.81 25.12
CA PRO A 8 4.11 -0.36 24.87
C PRO A 8 5.16 0.35 25.73
N GLU A 9 5.32 -0.10 26.98
CA GLU A 9 6.31 0.44 27.92
C GLU A 9 7.75 0.11 27.52
N ALA A 10 8.01 -1.09 26.98
CA ALA A 10 9.33 -1.48 26.47
C ALA A 10 9.70 -0.67 25.22
N LEU A 11 8.72 -0.45 24.33
CA LEU A 11 8.89 0.38 23.13
C LEU A 11 9.12 1.85 23.47
N ALA A 12 8.44 2.38 24.49
CA ALA A 12 8.68 3.74 24.99
C ALA A 12 10.08 3.92 25.60
N GLY A 13 10.60 2.87 26.24
CA GLY A 13 11.98 2.82 26.73
C GLY A 13 13.00 2.95 25.59
N VAL A 14 12.86 2.12 24.55
CA VAL A 14 13.73 2.15 23.36
C VAL A 14 13.65 3.50 22.65
N ALA A 15 12.45 4.07 22.51
CA ALA A 15 12.28 5.36 21.85
C ALA A 15 13.01 6.49 22.59
N ARG A 16 12.96 6.47 23.93
CA ARG A 16 13.63 7.45 24.79
C ARG A 16 15.15 7.30 24.75
N GLU A 17 15.68 6.08 24.70
CA GLU A 17 17.11 5.80 24.58
C GLU A 17 17.66 6.18 23.18
N GLY A 18 16.87 5.99 22.13
CA GLY A 18 17.21 6.37 20.75
C GLY A 18 17.14 7.86 20.45
N GLY A 19 16.72 8.69 21.41
CA GLY A 19 16.68 10.15 21.29
C GLY A 19 15.60 10.66 20.31
N ALA A 20 15.73 11.92 19.90
CA ALA A 20 14.67 12.65 19.21
C ALA A 20 14.19 11.99 17.91
N ALA A 21 15.08 11.35 17.14
CA ALA A 21 14.71 10.65 15.90
C ALA A 21 13.79 9.46 16.16
N TRP A 22 14.04 8.70 17.24
CA TRP A 22 13.23 7.55 17.61
C TRP A 22 11.90 7.95 18.27
N ILE A 23 11.88 9.03 19.04
CA ILE A 23 10.65 9.62 19.59
C ILE A 23 9.74 10.10 18.46
N ASN A 24 10.29 10.80 17.46
CA ASN A 24 9.52 11.27 16.31
C ASN A 24 8.98 10.11 15.47
N HIS A 25 9.79 9.07 15.25
CA HIS A 25 9.35 7.87 14.56
C HIS A 25 8.21 7.13 15.30
N ALA A 26 8.29 7.04 16.63
CA ALA A 26 7.23 6.45 17.45
C ALA A 26 5.93 7.25 17.36
N ALA A 27 6.00 8.59 17.36
CA ALA A 27 4.85 9.48 17.19
C ALA A 27 4.21 9.35 15.80
N GLU A 28 5.02 9.27 14.74
CA GLU A 28 4.55 9.06 13.36
C GLU A 28 3.85 7.71 13.20
N ARG A 29 4.41 6.64 13.76
CA ARG A 29 3.80 5.31 13.79
C ARG A 29 2.48 5.29 14.56
N ALA A 30 2.41 5.94 15.73
CA ALA A 30 1.19 6.04 16.53
C ALA A 30 0.08 6.85 15.83
N GLY A 31 0.44 7.93 15.13
CA GLY A 31 -0.48 8.69 14.29
C GLY A 31 -1.04 7.89 13.12
N GLY A 32 -0.22 7.06 12.48
CA GLY A 32 -0.65 6.10 11.46
C GLY A 32 -1.65 5.08 12.00
N THR A 33 -1.35 4.47 13.14
CA THR A 33 -2.22 3.46 13.78
C THR A 33 -3.61 4.01 14.15
N LEU A 34 -3.71 5.27 14.58
CA LEU A 34 -4.99 5.91 14.91
C LEU A 34 -5.85 6.21 13.67
N ALA A 35 -5.23 6.64 12.56
CA ALA A 35 -5.93 6.82 11.28
C ALA A 35 -6.38 5.48 10.67
N GLU A 36 -5.57 4.44 10.82
CA GLU A 36 -5.84 3.07 10.37
C GLU A 36 -6.97 2.39 11.19
N GLY A 37 -7.04 2.66 12.50
CA GLY A 37 -8.11 2.15 13.38
C GLY A 37 -9.52 2.65 13.01
N GLN A 38 -9.63 3.87 12.48
CA GLN A 38 -10.92 4.40 12.01
C GLN A 38 -11.37 3.75 10.69
N ALA A 39 -10.43 3.38 9.81
CA ALA A 39 -10.73 2.63 8.59
C ALA A 39 -11.06 1.16 8.89
N ALA A 40 -10.38 0.53 9.85
CA ALA A 40 -10.63 -0.85 10.28
C ALA A 40 -12.03 -1.00 10.91
N THR A 41 -12.50 -0.01 11.68
CA THR A 41 -13.85 -0.04 12.28
C THR A 41 -14.97 -0.10 11.24
N ARG A 42 -14.74 0.38 10.00
CA ARG A 42 -15.73 0.31 8.91
C ARG A 42 -15.82 -1.06 8.22
N ILE A 43 -14.78 -1.89 8.34
CA ILE A 43 -14.66 -3.22 7.71
C ILE A 43 -14.74 -4.35 8.76
N ALA A 44 -14.66 -4.01 10.05
CA ALA A 44 -14.65 -4.98 11.15
C ALA A 44 -16.02 -5.67 11.31
N LEU A 45 -15.98 -6.99 11.44
CA LEU A 45 -17.15 -7.79 11.80
C LEU A 45 -17.53 -7.51 13.25
N ASP A 46 -18.82 -7.30 13.51
CA ASP A 46 -19.34 -7.24 14.88
C ASP A 46 -19.37 -8.66 15.47
N LEU A 47 -18.29 -9.01 16.18
CA LEU A 47 -18.12 -10.32 16.81
C LEU A 47 -19.04 -10.54 18.02
N SER A 48 -19.81 -9.52 18.44
CA SER A 48 -20.85 -9.69 19.47
C SER A 48 -22.11 -10.37 18.93
N GLN A 49 -22.25 -10.48 17.60
CA GLN A 49 -23.38 -11.11 16.92
C GLN A 49 -23.03 -12.51 16.40
N ARG A 50 -24.05 -13.35 16.20
CA ARG A 50 -23.86 -14.66 15.58
C ARG A 50 -23.46 -14.46 14.12
N PHE A 51 -22.50 -15.25 13.64
CA PHE A 51 -22.03 -15.17 12.25
C PHE A 51 -23.17 -15.26 11.21
N THR A 52 -24.20 -16.08 11.50
CA THR A 52 -25.38 -16.27 10.64
C THR A 52 -26.31 -15.05 10.58
N THR A 53 -26.13 -14.07 11.44
CA THR A 53 -26.93 -12.83 11.47
C THR A 53 -26.18 -11.62 10.94
N LEU A 54 -24.90 -11.79 10.56
CA LEU A 54 -24.10 -10.72 9.96
C LEU A 54 -24.54 -10.46 8.52
N VAL A 55 -24.71 -9.18 8.19
CA VAL A 55 -24.97 -8.73 6.82
C VAL A 55 -23.66 -8.17 6.27
N PHE A 56 -23.14 -8.80 5.22
CA PHE A 56 -21.96 -8.33 4.51
C PHE A 56 -22.38 -7.31 3.44
N GLY A 57 -21.75 -6.13 3.40
CA GLY A 57 -21.95 -5.17 2.30
C GLY A 57 -21.49 -5.76 0.96
N GLU A 58 -21.85 -5.12 -0.17
CA GLU A 58 -21.44 -5.58 -1.50
C GLU A 58 -19.92 -5.82 -1.56
N ALA A 59 -19.54 -6.95 -2.16
CA ALA A 59 -18.17 -7.42 -2.30
C ALA A 59 -17.36 -6.52 -3.26
N GLY A 60 -17.05 -5.31 -2.81
CA GLY A 60 -16.27 -4.31 -3.55
C GLY A 60 -15.27 -3.55 -2.70
N GLU A 61 -15.44 -3.53 -1.37
CA GLU A 61 -14.40 -3.00 -0.49
C GLU A 61 -13.34 -4.07 -0.26
N ALA A 62 -12.21 -3.91 -0.96
CA ALA A 62 -11.02 -4.73 -0.76
C ALA A 62 -10.61 -4.70 0.72
N ALA A 63 -10.92 -5.78 1.43
CA ALA A 63 -10.43 -6.04 2.77
C ALA A 63 -8.91 -6.28 2.68
N ALA A 64 -8.15 -5.20 2.72
CA ALA A 64 -6.70 -5.26 2.70
C ALA A 64 -6.21 -5.74 4.08
N THR A 65 -5.77 -6.98 4.15
CA THR A 65 -5.23 -7.59 5.38
C THR A 65 -3.79 -7.16 5.69
N ARG A 66 -3.21 -6.25 4.90
CA ARG A 66 -1.91 -5.62 5.16
C ARG A 66 -2.13 -4.12 5.41
N LEU A 67 -1.74 -3.69 6.61
CA LEU A 67 -1.68 -2.29 7.02
C LEU A 67 -0.63 -1.57 6.16
N GLY A 68 -1.07 -0.72 5.24
CA GLY A 68 -0.23 0.02 4.30
C GLY A 68 -1.06 0.76 3.25
N ALA A 69 -0.51 1.86 2.71
CA ALA A 69 -1.17 2.61 1.64
C ALA A 69 -1.46 1.67 0.45
N ARG A 70 -2.71 1.68 -0.03
CA ARG A 70 -3.18 0.77 -1.09
C ARG A 70 -2.36 1.01 -2.37
N ASP A 71 -1.78 -0.06 -2.91
CA ASP A 71 -1.12 -0.02 -4.22
C ASP A 71 -2.13 0.43 -5.29
N LEU A 72 -1.69 1.29 -6.20
CA LEU A 72 -2.48 1.74 -7.33
C LEU A 72 -2.45 0.65 -8.41
N LEU A 73 -3.59 0.04 -8.69
CA LEU A 73 -3.71 -0.93 -9.77
C LEU A 73 -3.94 -0.21 -11.10
N LEU A 74 -2.95 -0.25 -11.97
CA LEU A 74 -2.96 0.42 -13.28
C LEU A 74 -3.35 -0.57 -14.36
N ASP A 75 -4.42 -0.27 -15.10
CA ASP A 75 -4.72 -0.93 -16.36
C ASP A 75 -3.92 -0.28 -17.49
N LEU A 76 -3.25 -1.10 -18.30
CA LEU A 76 -2.46 -0.69 -19.45
C LEU A 76 -3.28 -0.93 -20.73
N GLU A 77 -3.82 0.13 -21.32
CA GLU A 77 -4.57 0.03 -22.58
C GLU A 77 -3.73 -0.61 -23.69
N THR A 78 -2.45 -0.24 -23.74
CA THR A 78 -1.47 -0.90 -24.60
C THR A 78 -0.54 -1.76 -23.73
N PRO A 79 -0.53 -3.10 -23.91
CA PRO A 79 0.26 -3.99 -23.07
C PRO A 79 1.77 -3.74 -23.20
N LEU A 80 2.50 -3.99 -22.11
CA LEU A 80 3.96 -4.08 -22.12
C LEU A 80 4.40 -5.52 -22.41
N ALA A 81 5.60 -5.70 -22.93
CA ALA A 81 6.27 -6.98 -22.96
C ALA A 81 6.72 -7.34 -21.54
N GLY A 82 6.15 -8.39 -20.98
CA GLY A 82 6.57 -8.90 -19.68
C GLY A 82 7.92 -9.60 -19.74
N PRO A 83 8.64 -9.65 -18.62
CA PRO A 83 9.99 -10.22 -18.56
C PRO A 83 10.06 -11.71 -18.90
N PHE A 84 8.91 -12.40 -18.89
CA PHE A 84 8.79 -13.83 -19.20
C PHE A 84 8.09 -14.09 -20.54
N GLY A 85 8.12 -13.12 -21.47
CA GLY A 85 7.55 -13.25 -22.82
C GLY A 85 6.01 -13.23 -22.86
N ARG A 86 5.35 -12.81 -21.76
CA ARG A 86 3.90 -12.63 -21.68
C ARG A 86 3.55 -11.15 -21.64
N ALA A 87 2.51 -10.75 -22.35
CA ALA A 87 2.04 -9.37 -22.30
C ALA A 87 1.52 -9.01 -20.90
N ILE A 88 1.87 -7.82 -20.42
CA ILE A 88 1.43 -7.27 -19.15
C ILE A 88 0.37 -6.21 -19.45
N THR A 89 -0.85 -6.47 -19.02
CA THR A 89 -2.01 -5.58 -19.18
C THR A 89 -2.35 -4.81 -17.92
N ARG A 90 -1.72 -5.17 -16.78
CA ARG A 90 -2.02 -4.59 -15.47
C ARG A 90 -0.80 -4.62 -14.57
N ILE A 91 -0.53 -3.52 -13.87
CA ILE A 91 0.59 -3.37 -12.93
C ILE A 91 0.10 -2.81 -11.61
N ALA A 92 0.52 -3.42 -10.50
CA ALA A 92 0.38 -2.82 -9.18
C ALA A 92 1.55 -1.84 -8.95
N LEU A 93 1.24 -0.56 -8.82
CA LEU A 93 2.20 0.50 -8.53
C LEU A 93 2.14 0.81 -7.03
N PRO A 94 3.23 0.56 -6.26
CA PRO A 94 3.25 0.86 -4.84
C PRO A 94 2.97 2.33 -4.58
N ALA A 95 2.17 2.64 -3.54
CA ALA A 95 1.71 4.00 -3.27
C ALA A 95 2.87 5.03 -3.14
N TRP A 96 4.02 4.61 -2.59
CA TRP A 96 5.22 5.46 -2.46
C TRP A 96 5.94 5.73 -3.79
N MET A 97 5.71 4.91 -4.82
CA MET A 97 6.18 5.14 -6.18
C MET A 97 5.26 6.08 -6.97
N VAL A 98 4.02 6.29 -6.52
CA VAL A 98 3.06 7.18 -7.20
C VAL A 98 3.51 8.64 -7.04
N GLY A 99 3.60 9.36 -8.16
CA GLY A 99 3.91 10.78 -8.19
C GLY A 99 2.67 11.66 -8.03
N ARG A 100 2.78 12.94 -8.41
CA ARG A 100 1.58 13.74 -8.66
C ARG A 100 0.93 13.21 -9.94
N VAL A 101 -0.33 12.80 -9.83
CA VAL A 101 -1.12 12.24 -10.92
C VAL A 101 -2.50 12.87 -10.81
N ALA A 102 -3.05 13.36 -11.93
CA ALA A 102 -4.40 13.91 -11.92
C ALA A 102 -5.43 12.79 -11.74
N PRO A 103 -6.60 13.05 -11.13
CA PRO A 103 -7.67 12.05 -11.03
C PRO A 103 -8.04 11.52 -12.42
N GLY A 104 -7.98 10.19 -12.59
CA GLY A 104 -8.32 9.52 -13.86
C GLY A 104 -7.24 9.59 -14.95
N GLU A 105 -6.05 10.12 -14.64
CA GLU A 105 -4.94 10.09 -15.59
C GLU A 105 -4.49 8.66 -15.87
N ALA A 106 -4.45 8.28 -17.15
CA ALA A 106 -4.12 6.94 -17.60
C ALA A 106 -2.60 6.79 -17.85
N PRO A 107 -2.03 5.59 -17.63
CA PRO A 107 -0.64 5.32 -17.96
C PRO A 107 -0.41 5.33 -19.48
N VAL A 108 0.63 6.03 -19.92
CA VAL A 108 1.02 6.12 -21.33
C VAL A 108 2.20 5.18 -21.59
N ARG A 109 2.05 4.23 -22.52
CA ARG A 109 3.16 3.37 -22.95
C ARG A 109 4.20 4.19 -23.72
N LEU A 110 5.46 4.02 -23.35
CA LEU A 110 6.61 4.65 -24.03
C LEU A 110 7.31 3.66 -24.97
N ASP A 111 7.46 2.41 -24.55
CA ASP A 111 7.95 1.30 -25.37
C ASP A 111 7.54 -0.07 -24.78
N ASP A 112 8.23 -1.15 -25.14
CA ASP A 112 7.95 -2.52 -24.69
C ASP A 112 8.04 -2.72 -23.18
N HIS A 113 8.85 -1.94 -22.48
CA HIS A 113 9.09 -2.13 -21.03
C HIS A 113 8.85 -0.86 -20.23
N ARG A 114 8.55 0.28 -20.87
CA ARG A 114 8.42 1.57 -20.22
C ARG A 114 7.04 2.18 -20.39
N PHE A 115 6.59 2.84 -19.33
CA PHE A 115 5.37 3.63 -19.32
C PHE A 115 5.56 4.89 -18.45
N GLN A 116 4.67 5.86 -18.62
CA GLN A 116 4.63 7.10 -17.87
C GLN A 116 3.27 7.25 -17.19
N LEU A 117 3.26 7.79 -15.97
CA LEU A 117 2.05 8.20 -15.26
C LEU A 117 2.34 9.53 -14.55
N GLY A 118 1.58 10.58 -14.86
CA GLY A 118 1.93 11.93 -14.44
C GLY A 118 3.29 12.33 -15.00
N GLU A 119 4.13 12.86 -14.12
CA GLU A 119 5.50 13.28 -14.44
C GLU A 119 6.53 12.14 -14.30
N ARG A 120 6.12 10.96 -13.82
CA ARG A 120 7.05 9.86 -13.52
C ARG A 120 7.09 8.83 -14.63
N ARG A 121 8.29 8.38 -14.95
CA ARG A 121 8.54 7.28 -15.89
C ARG A 121 8.95 6.03 -15.15
N TYR A 122 8.49 4.89 -15.65
CA TYR A 122 8.74 3.59 -15.06
C TYR A 122 9.29 2.62 -16.09
N VAL A 123 10.04 1.64 -15.61
CA VAL A 123 10.44 0.46 -16.37
C VAL A 123 9.96 -0.79 -15.63
N TYR A 124 9.40 -1.73 -16.37
CA TYR A 124 9.04 -3.06 -15.88
C TYR A 124 9.74 -4.11 -16.74
N ASP A 125 10.77 -4.74 -16.16
CA ASP A 125 11.60 -5.74 -16.81
C ASP A 125 11.93 -6.89 -15.84
N GLN A 126 12.94 -7.70 -16.15
CA GLN A 126 13.34 -8.87 -15.34
C GLN A 126 13.75 -8.52 -13.89
N TRP A 127 14.01 -7.24 -13.61
CA TRP A 127 14.34 -6.74 -12.28
C TRP A 127 13.14 -6.13 -11.54
N GLY A 128 11.94 -6.26 -12.11
CA GLY A 128 10.71 -5.70 -11.56
C GLY A 128 10.48 -4.24 -11.93
N LEU A 129 9.58 -3.59 -11.18
CA LEU A 129 9.15 -2.22 -11.40
C LEU A 129 10.15 -1.22 -10.79
N ARG A 130 10.59 -0.23 -11.58
CA ARG A 130 11.52 0.81 -11.12
C ARG A 130 11.15 2.17 -11.73
N GLN A 131 11.39 3.24 -10.98
CA GLN A 131 11.29 4.61 -11.50
C GLN A 131 12.55 4.96 -12.31
N LYS A 132 12.38 5.62 -13.45
CA LYS A 132 13.46 6.22 -14.26
C LYS A 132 13.32 7.75 -14.18
N GLY A 133 14.44 8.42 -13.88
CA GLY A 133 14.55 9.88 -13.87
C GLY A 133 14.48 10.49 -15.26
#